data_AF-A0A5E4R469-F1
#
_entry.id   AF-A0A5E4R469-F1
#
_cell.length_a   1.000
_cell.length_b   1.000
_cell.length_c   1.000
_cell.angle_alpha   90.00
_cell.angle_beta   90.00
_cell.angle_gamma   90.00
#
_symmetry.space_group_name_H-M   'P 1'
#
loop_
_entity.id
_entity.type
_entity.pdbx_description
1 polymer ?
#
loop_
_entity_poly.entity_id
_entity_poly.type
_entity_poly.pdbx_seq_one_letter_code
_entity_poly.pdbx_strand_id
1 'polypeptide(L)'
;MPPNQSNGDFLEHSNEGLEKLVPGRITPRKYVIDYPHVALFGYGNAAACYGLYLAITKATWNTLFFTKLPLQILLMVMQTLSFQRTVAHWVRDHRLHHSYAEPFIIIVSLLPPTIIPVYFWGESLYVAWHLAVLRCTINQHMTFLINSAAHIWGNKPYDRSIKPAHNLSVSVACFGEGFHNYHHTFPWDYRAAELGNNWLNMTTLFIDFFKWIGWAYDLKTVDEDTIRNRAKRTGDGSNRWGLKETVPKDITMQTILE
;
A
#
# COMPACT_ATOMS: atom_id res chain seq x y z
N MET A 1 13.40 -28.33 22.80
CA MET A 1 14.02 -27.92 24.08
C MET A 1 15.19 -28.86 24.35
N PRO A 2 16.39 -28.36 24.70
CA PRO A 2 16.68 -27.92 26.09
C PRO A 2 17.65 -26.69 26.18
N PRO A 3 18.02 -26.19 27.38
CA PRO A 3 17.31 -26.10 28.66
C PRO A 3 16.90 -24.65 29.01
N ASN A 4 15.88 -24.54 29.85
CA ASN A 4 15.46 -23.31 30.53
C ASN A 4 16.35 -23.11 31.76
N GLN A 5 17.20 -22.07 31.79
CA GLN A 5 17.89 -21.63 33.01
C GLN A 5 17.91 -20.10 33.11
N SER A 6 17.21 -19.65 34.15
CA SER A 6 17.44 -18.49 35.03
C SER A 6 17.57 -17.08 34.44
N ASN A 7 16.50 -16.31 34.68
CA ASN A 7 16.50 -15.00 35.35
C ASN A 7 17.66 -14.03 35.12
N GLY A 8 17.29 -12.86 34.61
CA GLY A 8 18.04 -11.61 34.75
C GLY A 8 18.64 -11.16 33.43
N ASP A 9 18.33 -9.93 33.02
CA ASP A 9 18.90 -9.20 31.90
C ASP A 9 18.25 -9.42 30.52
N PHE A 10 16.92 -9.36 30.47
CA PHE A 10 16.35 -8.52 29.41
C PHE A 10 16.76 -7.09 29.76
N LEU A 11 17.63 -6.48 28.95
CA LEU A 11 17.92 -5.05 29.03
C LEU A 11 16.59 -4.31 28.92
N GLU A 12 16.00 -3.96 30.07
CA GLU A 12 15.14 -2.79 30.19
C GLU A 12 16.02 -1.62 29.77
N HIS A 13 16.03 -1.32 28.48
CA HIS A 13 16.46 -0.02 28.01
C HIS A 13 15.47 0.97 28.62
N SER A 14 15.81 1.46 29.81
CA SER A 14 15.15 2.58 30.45
C SER A 14 15.05 3.67 29.40
N ASN A 15 13.83 4.07 29.06
CA ASN A 15 13.58 5.23 28.18
C ASN A 15 14.10 6.56 28.81
N GLU A 16 14.71 6.48 29.99
CA GLU A 16 15.43 7.56 30.66
C GLU A 16 16.66 7.96 29.82
N GLY A 17 16.50 9.02 29.05
CA GLY A 17 17.58 9.63 28.26
C GLY A 17 17.33 9.71 26.76
N LEU A 18 16.27 9.06 26.24
CA LEU A 18 15.83 9.28 24.87
C LEU A 18 15.06 10.60 24.80
N GLU A 19 15.78 11.69 24.54
CA GLU A 19 15.16 12.97 24.24
C GLU A 19 14.21 12.79 23.05
N LYS A 20 12.93 13.10 23.26
CA LYS A 20 11.93 13.05 22.19
C LYS A 20 12.37 14.04 21.13
N LEU A 21 12.90 13.54 20.01
CA LEU A 21 13.32 14.36 18.88
C LEU A 21 12.14 15.25 18.48
N VAL A 22 12.21 16.53 18.86
CA VAL A 22 11.29 17.52 18.36
C VAL A 22 11.71 17.74 16.91
N PRO A 23 10.81 17.53 15.92
CA PRO A 23 11.15 17.83 14.54
C PRO A 23 11.63 19.28 14.48
N GLY A 24 12.89 19.49 14.10
CA GLY A 24 13.42 20.84 13.94
C GLY A 24 12.50 21.62 13.01
N ARG A 25 12.33 22.93 13.26
CA ARG A 25 11.54 23.79 12.36
C ARG A 25 12.06 23.59 10.94
N ILE A 26 11.23 23.00 10.09
CA ILE A 26 11.53 22.81 8.67
C ILE A 26 11.71 24.20 8.09
N THR A 27 12.94 24.57 7.77
CA THR A 27 13.20 25.80 7.01
C THR A 27 12.46 25.69 5.67
N PRO A 28 11.98 26.81 5.09
CA PRO A 28 11.29 26.77 3.81
C PRO A 28 12.12 26.00 2.80
N ARG A 29 11.57 24.90 2.26
CA ARG A 29 12.28 24.08 1.28
C ARG A 29 12.44 24.89 -0.01
N LYS A 30 13.68 25.07 -0.46
CA LYS A 30 13.95 25.62 -1.80
C LYS A 30 13.67 24.52 -2.82
N TYR A 31 12.65 24.70 -3.65
CA TYR A 31 12.35 23.79 -4.74
C TYR A 31 13.41 23.94 -5.84
N VAL A 32 14.08 22.85 -6.20
CA VAL A 32 14.96 22.76 -7.35
C VAL A 32 14.31 21.79 -8.32
N ILE A 33 14.12 22.21 -9.57
CA ILE A 33 13.52 21.37 -10.59
C ILE A 33 14.57 20.39 -11.10
N ASP A 34 14.23 19.10 -11.05
CA ASP A 34 15.04 18.03 -11.60
C ASP A 34 14.58 17.71 -13.03
N TYR A 35 15.16 18.43 -14.00
CA TYR A 35 14.75 18.34 -15.40
C TYR A 35 14.86 16.93 -16.01
N PRO A 36 15.93 16.14 -15.78
CA PRO A 36 16.00 14.75 -16.25
C PRO A 36 14.80 13.89 -15.83
N HIS A 37 14.39 13.94 -14.56
CA HIS A 37 13.26 13.17 -14.07
C HIS A 37 11.93 13.70 -14.59
N VAL A 38 11.78 15.03 -14.71
CA VAL A 38 10.60 15.63 -15.35
C VAL A 38 10.47 15.20 -16.81
N ALA A 39 11.57 15.19 -17.56
CA ALA A 39 11.59 14.74 -18.94
C ALA A 39 11.27 13.24 -19.05
N LEU A 40 11.88 12.40 -18.20
CA LEU A 40 11.61 10.96 -18.15
C LEU A 40 10.14 10.67 -17.83
N PHE A 41 9.58 11.38 -16.85
CA PHE A 41 8.17 11.27 -16.48
C PHE A 41 7.25 11.70 -17.63
N GLY A 42 7.56 12.83 -18.29
CA GLY A 42 6.82 13.29 -19.47
C GLY A 42 6.85 12.28 -20.61
N TYR A 43 8.02 11.73 -20.92
CA TYR A 43 8.20 10.67 -21.91
C TYR A 43 7.37 9.42 -21.55
N GLY A 44 7.47 8.93 -20.32
CA GLY A 44 6.77 7.72 -19.87
C GLY A 44 5.25 7.85 -20.00
N ASN A 45 4.69 9.02 -19.73
CA ASN A 45 3.27 9.29 -19.90
C ASN A 45 2.87 9.37 -21.38
N ALA A 46 3.63 10.08 -22.22
CA ALA A 46 3.35 10.16 -23.65
C ALA A 46 3.44 8.79 -24.33
N ALA A 47 4.50 8.02 -24.03
CA ALA A 47 4.69 6.66 -24.50
C ALA A 47 3.60 5.71 -24.00
N ALA A 48 3.11 5.88 -22.77
CA ALA A 48 1.97 5.10 -22.26
C ALA A 48 0.67 5.41 -23.01
N CYS A 49 0.35 6.69 -23.26
CA CYS A 49 -0.82 7.07 -24.06
C CYS A 49 -0.79 6.42 -25.44
N TYR A 50 0.37 6.42 -26.08
CA TYR A 50 0.54 5.74 -27.36
C TYR A 50 0.50 4.21 -27.23
N GLY A 51 1.06 3.66 -26.15
CA GLY A 51 0.95 2.24 -25.81
C GLY A 51 -0.50 1.78 -25.64
N LEU A 52 -1.39 2.62 -25.10
CA LEU A 52 -2.82 2.31 -24.99
C LEU A 52 -3.46 2.20 -26.38
N TYR A 53 -3.12 3.10 -27.30
CA TYR A 53 -3.54 2.99 -28.70
C TYR A 53 -3.04 1.68 -29.34
N LEU A 54 -1.77 1.32 -29.15
CA LEU A 54 -1.20 0.08 -29.68
C LEU A 54 -1.84 -1.17 -29.05
N ALA A 55 -2.17 -1.13 -27.75
CA ALA A 55 -2.84 -2.22 -27.06
C ALA A 55 -4.17 -2.60 -27.72
N ILE A 56 -4.90 -1.59 -28.21
CA ILE A 56 -6.22 -1.76 -28.81
C ILE A 56 -6.11 -2.14 -30.29
N THR A 57 -5.10 -1.64 -31.00
CA THR A 57 -5.06 -1.69 -32.48
C THR A 57 -4.04 -2.64 -33.08
N LYS A 58 -2.97 -2.98 -32.35
CA LYS A 58 -1.80 -3.69 -32.90
C LYS A 58 -1.32 -4.87 -32.06
N ALA A 59 -1.47 -4.80 -30.74
CA ALA A 59 -0.94 -5.82 -29.83
C ALA A 59 -1.57 -7.19 -30.06
N THR A 60 -0.74 -8.23 -30.03
CA THR A 60 -1.24 -9.61 -30.06
C THR A 60 -1.90 -9.97 -28.74
N TRP A 61 -2.88 -10.88 -28.79
CA TRP A 61 -3.56 -11.39 -27.60
C TRP A 61 -2.59 -12.02 -26.59
N ASN A 62 -1.56 -12.73 -27.08
CA ASN A 62 -0.53 -13.34 -26.23
C ASN A 62 0.22 -12.28 -25.41
N THR A 63 0.58 -11.15 -26.00
CA THR A 63 1.22 -10.03 -25.27
C THR A 63 0.27 -9.41 -24.24
N LEU A 64 -1.01 -9.25 -24.59
CA LEU A 64 -2.02 -8.69 -23.69
C LEU A 64 -2.35 -9.61 -22.49
N PHE A 65 -2.22 -10.93 -22.63
CA PHE A 65 -2.44 -11.89 -21.55
C PHE A 65 -1.17 -12.16 -20.72
N PHE A 66 0.00 -12.23 -21.38
CA PHE A 66 1.29 -12.40 -20.70
C PHE A 66 1.55 -11.27 -19.70
N THR A 67 1.15 -10.06 -20.05
CA THR A 67 1.27 -8.89 -19.18
C THR A 67 0.34 -8.91 -17.96
N LYS A 68 -0.68 -9.77 -17.93
CA LYS A 68 -1.72 -9.76 -16.90
C LYS A 68 -1.42 -10.69 -15.73
N LEU A 69 -1.42 -12.01 -15.86
CA LEU A 69 -1.52 -12.87 -14.66
C LEU A 69 -0.16 -13.34 -14.07
N PRO A 70 0.77 -13.95 -14.83
CA PRO A 70 1.97 -14.55 -14.25
C PRO A 70 2.98 -13.50 -13.76
N LEU A 71 3.13 -12.41 -14.52
CA LEU A 71 4.04 -11.32 -14.17
C LEU A 71 3.49 -10.47 -13.02
N GLN A 72 2.17 -10.30 -12.89
CA GLN A 72 1.58 -9.64 -11.71
C GLN A 72 1.81 -10.47 -10.45
N ILE A 73 1.69 -11.81 -10.50
CA ILE A 73 2.01 -12.68 -9.36
C ILE A 73 3.49 -12.57 -9.00
N LEU A 74 4.39 -12.64 -9.99
CA LEU A 74 5.82 -12.47 -9.76
C LEU A 74 6.14 -11.10 -9.15
N LEU A 75 5.56 -10.03 -9.68
CA LEU A 75 5.82 -8.68 -9.19
C LEU A 75 5.13 -8.36 -7.87
N MET A 76 3.98 -8.98 -7.57
CA MET A 76 3.39 -8.96 -6.24
C MET A 76 4.34 -9.63 -5.24
N VAL A 77 4.88 -10.81 -5.57
CA VAL A 77 5.89 -11.46 -4.74
C VAL A 77 7.14 -10.57 -4.58
N MET A 78 7.65 -9.97 -5.66
CA MET A 78 8.81 -9.07 -5.59
C MET A 78 8.53 -7.77 -4.83
N GLN A 79 7.31 -7.23 -4.93
CA GLN A 79 6.86 -6.05 -4.17
C GLN A 79 6.72 -6.38 -2.67
N THR A 80 6.24 -7.58 -2.31
CA THR A 80 6.21 -8.06 -0.92
C THR A 80 7.62 -8.35 -0.39
N LEU A 81 8.52 -8.86 -1.25
CA LEU A 81 9.94 -9.05 -0.92
C LEU A 81 10.71 -7.71 -0.82
N SER A 82 10.12 -6.58 -1.23
CA SER A 82 10.74 -5.26 -1.09
C SER A 82 10.89 -4.80 0.35
N PHE A 83 10.46 -5.59 1.36
CA PHE A 83 10.71 -5.38 2.80
C PHE A 83 10.76 -3.90 3.16
N GLN A 84 9.63 -3.20 2.97
CA GLN A 84 9.52 -1.81 3.38
C GLN A 84 9.52 -1.79 4.92
N ARG A 85 10.72 -1.67 5.48
CA ARG A 85 10.95 -1.50 6.93
C ARG A 85 10.26 -0.21 7.40
N THR A 86 10.26 0.02 8.71
CA THR A 86 9.66 1.20 9.34
C THR A 86 10.05 2.52 8.64
N VAL A 87 9.17 3.52 8.65
CA VAL A 87 9.37 4.83 7.98
C VAL A 87 10.73 5.45 8.29
N ALA A 88 11.24 5.32 9.52
CA ALA A 88 12.56 5.82 9.90
C ALA A 88 13.72 5.10 9.17
N HIS A 89 13.64 3.78 9.02
CA HIS A 89 14.60 3.00 8.25
C HIS A 89 14.48 3.27 6.76
N TRP A 90 13.24 3.40 6.26
CA TRP A 90 12.99 3.73 4.87
C TRP A 90 13.56 5.09 4.51
N VAL A 91 13.34 6.14 5.32
CA VAL A 91 13.89 7.49 5.09
C VAL A 91 15.42 7.50 5.14
N ARG A 92 16.03 6.71 6.03
CA ARG A 92 17.49 6.56 6.13
C ARG A 92 18.07 5.85 4.90
N ASP A 93 17.45 4.73 4.50
CA ASP A 93 17.95 3.86 3.45
C ASP A 93 17.45 4.30 2.06
N HIS A 94 16.53 5.29 1.99
CA HIS A 94 15.95 5.80 0.74
C HIS A 94 17.01 6.29 -0.24
N ARG A 95 18.07 6.93 0.27
CA ARG A 95 19.19 7.38 -0.57
C ARG A 95 19.95 6.21 -1.21
N LEU A 96 20.15 5.11 -0.47
CA LEU A 96 20.79 3.90 -1.00
C LEU A 96 19.85 3.14 -1.95
N HIS A 97 18.55 3.19 -1.67
CA HIS A 97 17.50 2.65 -2.54
C HIS A 97 17.51 3.34 -3.92
N HIS A 98 17.62 4.67 -3.99
CA HIS A 98 17.79 5.38 -5.27
C HIS A 98 19.06 4.96 -6.02
N SER A 99 20.18 4.80 -5.32
CA SER A 99 21.46 4.47 -5.98
C SER A 99 21.52 3.06 -6.59
N TYR A 100 20.87 2.06 -5.99
CA TYR A 100 21.01 0.66 -6.40
C TYR A 100 19.70 -0.02 -6.81
N ALA A 101 18.57 0.35 -6.19
CA ALA A 101 17.30 -0.30 -6.48
C ALA A 101 16.61 0.28 -7.71
N GLU A 102 16.74 1.58 -8.01
CA GLU A 102 16.07 2.19 -9.17
C GLU A 102 16.52 1.60 -10.52
N PRO A 103 17.83 1.49 -10.84
CA PRO A 103 18.25 0.89 -12.09
C PRO A 103 17.78 -0.56 -12.22
N PHE A 104 17.85 -1.30 -11.11
CA PHE A 104 17.40 -2.69 -11.05
C PHE A 104 15.89 -2.84 -11.29
N ILE A 105 15.07 -2.01 -10.64
CA ILE A 105 13.62 -2.02 -10.80
C ILE A 105 13.26 -1.66 -12.25
N ILE A 106 13.90 -0.66 -12.85
CA ILE A 106 13.66 -0.27 -14.25
C ILE A 106 13.98 -1.44 -15.19
N ILE A 107 15.13 -2.09 -14.99
CA ILE A 107 15.56 -3.25 -15.79
C ILE A 107 14.54 -4.39 -15.70
N VAL A 108 14.17 -4.80 -14.49
CA VAL A 108 13.26 -5.93 -14.27
C VAL A 108 11.82 -5.60 -14.69
N SER A 109 11.41 -4.33 -14.57
CA SER A 109 10.04 -3.90 -14.88
C SER A 109 9.80 -3.63 -16.36
N LEU A 110 10.85 -3.29 -17.13
CA LEU A 110 10.73 -2.94 -18.56
C LEU A 110 11.33 -4.00 -19.49
N LEU A 111 12.50 -4.58 -19.17
CA LEU A 111 13.19 -5.46 -20.12
C LEU A 111 12.49 -6.82 -20.30
N PRO A 112 12.19 -7.61 -19.25
CA PRO A 112 11.46 -8.87 -19.43
C PRO A 112 10.12 -8.72 -20.17
N PRO A 113 9.22 -7.79 -19.81
CA PRO A 113 7.95 -7.64 -20.54
C PRO A 113 8.12 -7.08 -21.95
N THR A 114 9.29 -6.54 -22.32
CA THR A 114 9.59 -6.14 -23.71
C THR A 114 10.21 -7.28 -24.50
N ILE A 115 11.19 -8.00 -23.94
CA ILE A 115 11.99 -9.00 -24.65
C ILE A 115 11.23 -10.31 -24.82
N ILE A 116 10.53 -10.77 -23.78
CA ILE A 116 9.83 -12.06 -23.82
C ILE A 116 8.79 -12.11 -24.95
N PRO A 117 7.93 -11.09 -25.15
CA PRO A 117 7.00 -11.11 -26.27
C PRO A 117 7.65 -11.13 -27.65
N VAL A 118 8.74 -10.39 -27.80
CA VAL A 118 9.50 -10.33 -29.05
C VAL A 118 10.10 -11.69 -29.38
N TYR A 119 10.66 -12.37 -28.38
CA TYR A 119 11.36 -13.63 -28.58
C TYR A 119 10.42 -14.84 -28.73
N PHE A 120 9.39 -14.95 -27.88
CA PHE A 120 8.60 -16.18 -27.78
C PHE A 120 7.40 -16.24 -28.74
N TRP A 121 6.85 -15.10 -29.16
CA TRP A 121 5.71 -15.08 -30.09
C TRP A 121 5.81 -13.98 -31.15
N GLY A 122 7.02 -13.45 -31.38
CA GLY A 122 7.31 -12.57 -32.51
C GLY A 122 6.63 -11.20 -32.43
N GLU A 123 6.31 -10.71 -31.24
CA GLU A 123 5.75 -9.36 -31.08
C GLU A 123 6.74 -8.31 -31.59
N SER A 124 6.22 -7.22 -32.15
CA SER A 124 7.10 -6.12 -32.56
C SER A 124 7.76 -5.49 -31.33
N LEU A 125 9.08 -5.27 -31.39
CA LEU A 125 9.83 -4.61 -30.31
C LEU A 125 9.21 -3.27 -29.91
N TYR A 126 8.73 -2.53 -30.90
CA TYR A 126 8.07 -1.24 -30.69
C TYR A 126 6.76 -1.38 -29.91
N VAL A 127 5.94 -2.39 -30.22
CA VAL A 127 4.68 -2.65 -29.53
C VAL A 127 4.96 -3.15 -28.10
N ALA A 128 5.87 -4.11 -27.95
CA ALA A 128 6.22 -4.67 -26.66
C ALA A 128 6.78 -3.61 -25.69
N TRP A 129 7.65 -2.71 -26.17
CA TRP A 129 8.20 -1.60 -25.37
C TRP A 129 7.11 -0.67 -24.86
N HIS A 130 6.22 -0.21 -25.74
CA HIS A 130 5.16 0.73 -25.35
C HIS A 130 4.13 0.09 -24.41
N LEU A 131 3.87 -1.23 -24.53
CA LEU A 131 3.04 -1.95 -23.57
C LEU A 131 3.72 -2.11 -22.20
N ALA A 132 5.03 -2.37 -22.17
CA ALA A 132 5.79 -2.41 -20.92
C ALA A 132 5.77 -1.04 -20.20
N VAL A 133 5.96 0.05 -20.95
CA VAL A 133 5.87 1.41 -20.42
C VAL A 133 4.45 1.74 -19.97
N LEU A 134 3.42 1.44 -20.76
CA LEU A 134 2.01 1.61 -20.39
C LEU A 134 1.71 0.92 -19.05
N ARG A 135 2.13 -0.33 -18.90
CA ARG A 135 1.95 -1.11 -17.67
C ARG A 135 2.60 -0.41 -16.46
N CYS A 136 3.84 0.03 -16.59
CA CYS A 136 4.56 0.73 -15.52
C CYS A 136 3.88 2.06 -15.17
N THR A 137 3.47 2.82 -16.17
CA THR A 137 2.79 4.11 -15.99
C THR A 137 1.43 3.94 -15.30
N ILE A 138 0.63 2.95 -15.69
CA ILE A 138 -0.63 2.64 -14.97
C ILE A 138 -0.32 2.34 -13.50
N ASN A 139 0.59 1.42 -13.22
CA ASN A 139 0.96 1.05 -11.85
C ASN A 139 1.45 2.25 -11.01
N GLN A 140 2.23 3.13 -11.63
CA GLN A 140 2.71 4.36 -11.01
C GLN A 140 1.54 5.29 -10.63
N HIS A 141 0.59 5.50 -11.55
CA HIS A 141 -0.59 6.33 -11.28
C HIS A 141 -1.49 5.72 -10.20
N MET A 142 -1.65 4.40 -10.14
CA MET A 142 -2.36 3.73 -9.04
C MET A 142 -1.71 4.05 -7.69
N THR A 143 -0.38 3.98 -7.62
CA THR A 143 0.37 4.32 -6.40
C THR A 143 0.23 5.80 -6.04
N PHE A 144 0.21 6.69 -7.04
CA PHE A 144 -0.03 8.11 -6.82
C PHE A 144 -1.45 8.41 -6.34
N LEU A 145 -2.46 7.64 -6.75
CA LEU A 145 -3.83 7.78 -6.24
C LEU A 145 -3.91 7.54 -4.74
N ILE A 146 -3.14 6.61 -4.18
CA ILE A 146 -3.05 6.39 -2.73
C ILE A 146 -2.52 7.65 -2.04
N ASN A 147 -1.42 8.22 -2.56
CA ASN A 147 -0.76 9.39 -1.96
C ASN A 147 -1.48 10.73 -2.24
N SER A 148 -2.46 10.75 -3.14
CA SER A 148 -3.23 11.94 -3.51
C SER A 148 -4.70 11.79 -3.17
N ALA A 149 -5.44 11.01 -3.95
CA ALA A 149 -6.88 10.86 -3.81
C ALA A 149 -7.28 10.32 -2.42
N ALA A 150 -6.56 9.33 -1.87
CA ALA A 150 -6.87 8.82 -0.52
C ALA A 150 -6.48 9.77 0.62
N HIS A 151 -5.82 10.90 0.34
CA HIS A 151 -5.54 11.97 1.31
C HIS A 151 -6.44 13.20 1.16
N ILE A 152 -7.26 13.26 0.09
CA ILE A 152 -8.09 14.42 -0.24
C ILE A 152 -9.57 14.05 -0.22
N TRP A 153 -9.95 12.90 -0.79
CA TRP A 153 -11.34 12.51 -1.00
C TRP A 153 -11.66 11.19 -0.30
N GLY A 154 -12.72 11.21 0.52
CA GLY A 154 -13.21 10.04 1.24
C GLY A 154 -13.78 10.40 2.59
N ASN A 155 -14.13 9.38 3.37
CA ASN A 155 -14.63 9.54 4.73
C ASN A 155 -13.51 9.31 5.76
N LYS A 156 -13.71 9.74 7.00
CA LYS A 156 -12.72 9.65 8.08
C LYS A 156 -13.32 9.02 9.35
N PRO A 157 -13.71 7.73 9.28
CA PRO A 157 -14.45 7.07 10.35
C PRO A 157 -13.70 6.93 11.68
N TYR A 158 -12.36 6.96 11.68
CA TYR A 158 -11.56 6.76 12.90
C TYR A 158 -10.91 8.04 13.40
N ASP A 159 -10.40 8.87 12.50
CA ASP A 159 -9.76 10.12 12.88
C ASP A 159 -10.00 11.20 11.82
N ARG A 160 -10.86 12.17 12.15
CA ARG A 160 -11.19 13.32 11.29
C ARG A 160 -10.12 14.41 11.28
N SER A 161 -9.21 14.41 12.26
CA SER A 161 -8.16 15.42 12.41
C SER A 161 -6.99 15.22 11.45
N ILE A 162 -6.80 13.99 10.97
CA ILE A 162 -5.77 13.64 10.00
C ILE A 162 -6.29 13.79 8.55
N LYS A 163 -5.37 13.96 7.58
CA LYS A 163 -5.72 14.04 6.14
C LYS A 163 -6.19 12.72 5.51
N PRO A 164 -5.56 11.56 5.78
CA PRO A 164 -5.93 10.27 5.20
C PRO A 164 -7.43 9.97 5.32
N ALA A 165 -8.01 9.48 4.23
CA ALA A 165 -9.43 9.23 4.08
C ALA A 165 -9.67 7.82 3.52
N HIS A 166 -10.80 7.24 3.88
CA HIS A 166 -11.31 6.01 3.29
C HIS A 166 -11.93 6.28 1.93
N ASN A 167 -11.42 5.59 0.92
CA ASN A 167 -11.86 5.75 -0.46
C ASN A 167 -12.05 4.39 -1.14
N LEU A 168 -13.30 4.01 -1.40
CA LEU A 168 -13.64 2.72 -2.01
C LEU A 168 -13.04 2.59 -3.42
N SER A 169 -13.11 3.65 -4.22
CA SER A 169 -12.57 3.64 -5.58
C SER A 169 -11.06 3.39 -5.56
N VAL A 170 -10.34 3.99 -4.61
CA VAL A 170 -8.91 3.71 -4.40
C VAL A 170 -8.68 2.28 -3.91
N SER A 171 -9.53 1.75 -3.01
CA SER A 171 -9.42 0.34 -2.58
C SER A 171 -9.58 -0.62 -3.74
N VAL A 172 -10.55 -0.41 -4.64
CA VAL A 172 -10.76 -1.27 -5.82
C VAL A 172 -9.61 -1.12 -6.81
N ALA A 173 -9.19 0.11 -7.08
CA ALA A 173 -8.08 0.42 -7.96
C ALA A 173 -6.77 -0.22 -7.47
N CYS A 174 -6.47 -0.09 -6.18
CA CYS A 174 -5.18 -0.43 -5.60
C CYS A 174 -5.23 -1.70 -4.73
N PHE A 175 -6.18 -2.61 -4.98
CA PHE A 175 -6.28 -3.92 -4.34
C PHE A 175 -6.30 -3.93 -2.79
N GLY A 176 -6.91 -2.91 -2.18
CA GLY A 176 -7.14 -2.84 -0.73
C GLY A 176 -6.53 -1.64 -0.02
N GLU A 177 -5.75 -0.82 -0.71
CA GLU A 177 -5.04 0.33 -0.11
C GLU A 177 -5.93 1.56 0.17
N GLY A 178 -7.25 1.46 -0.05
CA GLY A 178 -8.19 2.56 0.13
C GLY A 178 -8.67 2.75 1.57
N PHE A 179 -8.33 1.87 2.52
CA PHE A 179 -8.63 2.04 3.95
C PHE A 179 -7.67 3.02 4.65
N HIS A 180 -7.29 4.09 3.97
CA HIS A 180 -6.16 4.94 4.36
C HIS A 180 -6.35 5.66 5.71
N ASN A 181 -7.57 6.07 6.05
CA ASN A 181 -7.88 6.59 7.41
C ASN A 181 -7.62 5.54 8.51
N TYR A 182 -7.93 4.26 8.28
CA TYR A 182 -7.66 3.18 9.23
C TYR A 182 -6.15 2.95 9.34
N HIS A 183 -5.48 2.75 8.20
CA HIS A 183 -4.05 2.50 8.12
C HIS A 183 -3.22 3.56 8.87
N HIS A 184 -3.54 4.84 8.70
CA HIS A 184 -2.84 5.93 9.41
C HIS A 184 -3.24 6.06 10.88
N THR A 185 -4.42 5.59 11.27
CA THR A 185 -4.85 5.58 12.68
C THR A 185 -4.24 4.41 13.45
N PHE A 186 -4.05 3.27 12.78
CA PHE A 186 -3.58 2.01 13.34
C PHE A 186 -2.43 1.42 12.49
N PRO A 187 -1.26 2.09 12.42
CA PRO A 187 -0.18 1.71 11.50
C PRO A 187 0.49 0.38 11.82
N TRP A 188 0.23 -0.21 12.99
CA TRP A 188 0.78 -1.51 13.40
C TRP A 188 -0.14 -2.69 13.11
N ASP A 189 -1.35 -2.46 12.58
CA ASP A 189 -2.24 -3.53 12.18
C ASP A 189 -1.75 -4.16 10.85
N TYR A 190 -1.49 -5.46 10.85
CA TYR A 190 -1.00 -6.17 9.67
C TYR A 190 -1.97 -6.11 8.48
N ARG A 191 -3.28 -5.96 8.75
CA ARG A 191 -4.32 -5.94 7.72
C ARG A 191 -4.32 -4.60 6.97
N ALA A 192 -3.86 -3.52 7.61
CA ALA A 192 -4.01 -2.14 7.13
C ALA A 192 -5.47 -1.74 6.77
N ALA A 193 -6.45 -2.53 7.21
CA ALA A 193 -7.86 -2.40 6.89
C ALA A 193 -8.71 -2.93 8.04
N GLU A 194 -9.95 -2.45 8.12
CA GLU A 194 -10.91 -2.84 9.15
C GLU A 194 -11.18 -4.36 9.19
N LEU A 195 -11.57 -4.84 10.37
CA LEU A 195 -11.98 -6.23 10.63
C LEU A 195 -13.16 -6.64 9.74
N GLY A 196 -13.02 -7.75 9.01
CA GLY A 196 -14.10 -8.38 8.23
C GLY A 196 -14.13 -8.10 6.73
N ASN A 197 -13.34 -7.14 6.20
CA ASN A 197 -13.33 -6.85 4.75
C ASN A 197 -12.09 -7.39 4.02
N ASN A 198 -11.76 -8.67 4.23
CA ASN A 198 -10.59 -9.30 3.58
C ASN A 198 -10.76 -9.45 2.06
N TRP A 199 -12.00 -9.38 1.54
CA TRP A 199 -12.29 -9.57 0.12
C TRP A 199 -11.71 -8.47 -0.78
N LEU A 200 -11.65 -7.23 -0.29
CA LEU A 200 -11.06 -6.12 -1.04
C LEU A 200 -9.58 -5.92 -0.73
N ASN A 201 -8.99 -6.69 0.19
CA ASN A 201 -7.60 -6.55 0.63
C ASN A 201 -6.80 -7.80 0.29
N MET A 202 -6.27 -7.83 -0.94
CA MET A 202 -5.53 -8.99 -1.45
C MET A 202 -4.23 -9.23 -0.67
N THR A 203 -3.59 -8.18 -0.17
CA THR A 203 -2.39 -8.28 0.66
C THR A 203 -2.66 -9.06 1.94
N THR A 204 -3.79 -8.78 2.62
CA THR A 204 -4.19 -9.52 3.81
C THR A 204 -4.48 -10.98 3.50
N LEU A 205 -5.16 -11.29 2.38
CA LEU A 205 -5.40 -12.67 1.95
C LEU A 205 -4.11 -13.44 1.68
N PHE A 206 -3.12 -12.79 1.07
CA PHE A 206 -1.80 -13.37 0.83
C PHE A 206 -1.09 -13.67 2.16
N ILE A 207 -1.07 -12.72 3.10
CA ILE A 207 -0.47 -12.92 4.43
C ILE A 207 -1.21 -14.04 5.20
N ASP A 208 -2.54 -14.08 5.14
CA ASP A 208 -3.36 -15.11 5.78
C ASP A 208 -3.08 -16.50 5.19
N PHE A 209 -2.76 -16.61 3.89
CA PHE A 209 -2.28 -17.85 3.28
C PHE A 209 -0.93 -18.29 3.86
N PHE A 210 0.04 -17.37 4.01
CA PHE A 210 1.34 -17.71 4.63
C PHE A 210 1.23 -18.01 6.12
N LYS A 211 0.26 -17.40 6.81
CA LYS A 211 -0.11 -17.74 8.18
C LYS A 211 -0.64 -19.17 8.25
N TRP A 212 -1.52 -19.54 7.33
CA TRP A 212 -2.14 -20.87 7.29
C TRP A 212 -1.10 -21.98 7.09
N ILE A 213 -0.09 -21.78 6.23
CA ILE A 213 1.02 -22.75 6.06
C ILE A 213 2.12 -22.62 7.13
N GLY A 214 1.95 -21.74 8.12
CA GLY A 214 2.86 -21.59 9.26
C GLY A 214 4.14 -20.77 8.99
N TRP A 215 4.22 -20.08 7.85
CA TRP A 215 5.38 -19.26 7.48
C TRP A 215 5.29 -17.83 8.02
N ALA A 216 4.06 -17.32 8.23
CA ALA A 216 3.84 -16.05 8.91
C ALA A 216 3.29 -16.30 10.33
N TYR A 217 3.88 -15.63 11.32
CA TYR A 217 3.50 -15.71 12.72
C TYR A 217 3.61 -14.33 13.38
N ASP A 218 3.07 -14.18 14.59
CA ASP A 218 3.05 -12.92 15.35
C ASP A 218 2.40 -11.73 14.59
N LEU A 219 1.30 -12.00 13.89
CA LEU A 219 0.52 -10.98 13.18
C LEU A 219 -0.23 -10.08 14.17
N LYS A 220 0.09 -8.79 14.16
CA LYS A 220 -0.50 -7.80 15.06
C LYS A 220 -1.81 -7.25 14.50
N THR A 221 -2.88 -7.32 15.29
CA THR A 221 -4.18 -6.71 14.97
C THR A 221 -4.63 -5.79 16.09
N VAL A 222 -5.42 -4.78 15.75
CA VAL A 222 -6.06 -3.92 16.75
C VAL A 222 -7.31 -4.59 17.30
N ASP A 223 -7.46 -4.51 18.62
CA ASP A 223 -8.65 -4.97 19.33
C ASP A 223 -9.91 -4.17 18.92
N GLU A 224 -11.06 -4.86 18.83
CA GLU A 224 -12.33 -4.26 18.39
C GLU A 224 -12.77 -3.08 19.27
N ASP A 225 -12.59 -3.16 20.59
CA ASP A 225 -12.98 -2.09 21.50
C ASP A 225 -12.10 -0.86 21.32
N THR A 226 -10.81 -1.08 21.01
CA THR A 226 -9.89 0.00 20.67
C THR A 226 -10.32 0.72 19.40
N ILE A 227 -10.72 -0.02 18.37
CA ILE A 227 -11.24 0.54 17.11
C ILE A 227 -12.53 1.33 17.36
N ARG A 228 -13.50 0.73 18.08
CA ARG A 228 -14.78 1.36 18.45
C ARG A 228 -14.58 2.65 19.24
N ASN A 229 -13.74 2.62 20.26
CA ASN A 229 -13.48 3.78 21.13
C ASN A 229 -12.78 4.90 20.35
N ARG A 230 -11.86 4.56 19.44
CA ARG A 230 -11.22 5.56 18.56
C ARG A 230 -12.23 6.20 17.61
N ALA A 231 -13.06 5.40 16.94
CA ALA A 231 -14.12 5.90 16.06
C ALA A 231 -15.09 6.83 16.79
N LYS A 232 -15.55 6.46 18.00
CA LYS A 232 -16.42 7.30 18.84
C LYS A 232 -15.74 8.61 19.26
N ARG A 233 -14.44 8.58 19.57
CA ARG A 233 -13.71 9.73 20.11
C ARG A 233 -13.30 10.73 19.03
N THR A 234 -12.84 10.25 17.88
CA THR A 234 -12.21 11.10 16.84
C THR A 234 -12.76 10.90 15.43
N GLY A 235 -13.67 9.96 15.22
CA GLY A 235 -14.30 9.72 13.92
C GLY A 235 -15.17 10.87 13.45
N ASP A 236 -15.42 10.91 12.15
CA ASP A 236 -16.37 11.84 11.53
C ASP A 236 -17.84 11.38 11.60
N GLY A 237 -18.11 10.23 12.22
CA GLY A 237 -19.45 9.64 12.34
C GLY A 237 -19.88 8.80 11.13
N SER A 238 -19.05 8.71 10.09
CA SER A 238 -19.31 7.78 9.00
C SER A 238 -19.08 6.34 9.45
N ASN A 239 -20.00 5.43 9.13
CA ASN A 239 -19.87 4.00 9.44
C ASN A 239 -20.26 3.18 8.21
N ARG A 240 -19.43 3.23 7.17
CA ARG A 240 -19.71 2.54 5.90
C ARG A 240 -19.14 1.12 5.84
N TRP A 241 -18.27 0.73 6.76
CA TRP A 241 -17.42 -0.46 6.58
C TRP A 241 -17.33 -1.44 7.75
N GLY A 242 -18.14 -1.27 8.80
CA GLY A 242 -18.51 -2.41 9.63
C GLY A 242 -18.18 -2.35 11.11
N LEU A 243 -18.26 -1.18 11.75
CA LEU A 243 -18.83 -1.22 13.09
C LEU A 243 -20.27 -1.68 12.91
N LYS A 244 -20.53 -3.00 12.94
CA LYS A 244 -21.88 -3.49 13.18
C LYS A 244 -22.31 -2.75 14.43
N GLU A 245 -23.32 -1.90 14.32
CA GLU A 245 -24.01 -1.39 15.49
C GLU A 245 -24.59 -2.62 16.20
N THR A 246 -23.81 -3.24 17.07
CA THR A 246 -24.36 -3.98 18.20
C THR A 246 -24.73 -2.92 19.22
N VAL A 247 -25.67 -2.04 18.86
CA VAL A 247 -26.48 -1.36 19.85
C VAL A 247 -27.44 -2.44 20.34
N PRO A 248 -27.37 -2.87 21.61
CA PRO A 248 -28.48 -3.64 22.18
C PRO A 248 -29.73 -2.79 21.97
N LYS A 249 -30.78 -3.37 21.40
CA LYS A 249 -32.08 -2.71 21.18
C LYS A 249 -32.80 -2.35 22.51
N ASP A 250 -32.11 -2.42 23.64
CA ASP A 250 -32.71 -2.50 24.97
C ASP A 250 -32.49 -1.22 25.80
N ILE A 251 -32.25 -0.07 25.15
CA ILE A 251 -32.40 1.26 25.80
C ILE A 251 -33.48 2.07 25.08
N THR A 252 -34.58 1.40 24.75
CA THR A 252 -35.84 2.06 24.40
C THR A 252 -36.96 1.34 25.13
N MET A 253 -37.61 2.05 26.07
CA MET A 253 -38.79 1.65 26.86
C MET A 253 -38.57 1.00 28.25
N GLN A 254 -37.73 1.57 29.12
CA GLN A 254 -37.85 1.26 30.57
C GLN A 254 -37.53 2.41 31.53
N THR A 255 -37.69 3.67 31.09
CA THR A 255 -37.51 4.84 31.97
C THR A 255 -38.62 5.89 31.82
N ILE A 256 -39.84 5.46 31.46
CA ILE A 256 -41.04 6.34 31.46
C ILE A 256 -42.20 5.76 32.30
N LEU A 257 -42.10 4.57 32.87
CA LEU A 257 -43.10 4.08 33.83
C LEU A 257 -42.42 3.27 34.93
N GLU A 258 -41.89 3.98 35.92
CA GLU A 258 -41.85 3.62 37.35
C GLU A 258 -41.48 4.87 38.17
#